data_AF-F8ANV0-F1
#
_entry.id   AF-F8ANV0-F1
#
_cell.length_a   1.000
_cell.length_b   1.000
_cell.length_c   1.000
_cell.angle_alpha   90.00
_cell.angle_beta   90.00
_cell.angle_gamma   90.00
#
_symmetry.space_group_name_H-M   'P 1'
#
loop_
_entity.id
_entity.type
_entity.pdbx_description
1 polymer ?
#
loop_
_entity_poly.entity_id
_entity_poly.type
_entity_poly.pdbx_seq_one_letter_code
_entity_poly.pdbx_strand_id
1 'polypeptide(L)'
;MWKNAPSHICRGGDLRGLAFCCPPIKNCPIHKALNILKMTPQEFIKIKENFGKKTRLGEGKNTCFGSLVWCCKITKPCPFRDSELLRIGMGEDEYMELKKELAEEILKNSKFFEEAVEFFEKKGFKKKTLKRHCLKQVI
;
A
#
# COMPACT_ATOMS: atom_id res chain seq x y z
N MET A 1 13.22 -9.21 0.45
CA MET A 1 11.94 -9.53 1.13
C MET A 1 11.60 -8.57 2.29
N TRP A 2 10.39 -8.01 2.31
CA TRP A 2 9.85 -7.19 3.41
C TRP A 2 9.50 -8.07 4.64
N LYS A 3 10.42 -8.15 5.61
CA LYS A 3 10.38 -9.12 6.74
C LYS A 3 9.18 -8.97 7.68
N ASN A 4 8.83 -7.73 8.04
CA ASN A 4 7.73 -7.39 8.96
C ASN A 4 6.46 -6.96 8.20
N ALA A 5 6.28 -7.43 6.97
CA ALA A 5 5.15 -7.05 6.12
C ALA A 5 3.80 -7.36 6.82
N PRO A 6 2.88 -6.39 6.89
CA PRO A 6 1.57 -6.56 7.53
C PRO A 6 0.71 -7.56 6.75
N SER A 7 -0.36 -8.04 7.38
CA SER A 7 -1.46 -8.65 6.64
C SER A 7 -2.28 -7.57 5.91
N HIS A 8 -3.23 -7.96 5.06
CA HIS A 8 -4.23 -7.00 4.55
C HIS A 8 -5.23 -6.64 5.64
N ILE A 9 -5.88 -5.47 5.52
CA ILE A 9 -6.74 -4.91 6.58
C ILE A 9 -7.85 -5.88 7.03
N CYS A 10 -8.47 -6.61 6.10
CA CYS A 10 -9.53 -7.58 6.43
C CYS A 10 -9.05 -8.79 7.27
N ARG A 11 -7.74 -8.99 7.42
CA ARG A 11 -7.12 -10.01 8.27
C ARG A 11 -6.33 -9.41 9.44
N GLY A 12 -6.72 -8.22 9.89
CA GLY A 12 -6.12 -7.58 11.07
C GLY A 12 -4.74 -6.95 10.83
N GLY A 13 -4.37 -6.67 9.57
CA GLY A 13 -3.18 -5.87 9.30
C GLY A 13 -3.31 -4.42 9.75
N ASP A 14 -2.19 -3.79 10.07
CA ASP A 14 -2.11 -2.34 10.30
C ASP A 14 -2.28 -1.55 8.99
N LEU A 15 -2.23 -0.20 9.06
CA LEU A 15 -2.50 0.68 7.91
C LEU A 15 -1.57 0.44 6.69
N ARG A 16 -0.38 -0.12 6.89
CA ARG A 16 0.54 -0.52 5.81
C ARG A 16 -0.08 -1.63 4.94
N GLY A 17 -0.99 -2.41 5.53
CA GLY A 17 -1.75 -3.48 4.88
C GLY A 17 -2.64 -3.01 3.73
N LEU A 18 -2.89 -1.70 3.59
CA LEU A 18 -3.61 -1.10 2.46
C LEU A 18 -2.95 -1.39 1.10
N ALA A 19 -1.63 -1.61 1.07
CA ALA A 19 -0.91 -2.04 -0.13
C ALA A 19 -1.44 -3.39 -0.68
N PHE A 20 -1.98 -4.25 0.19
CA PHE A 20 -2.51 -5.58 -0.14
C PHE A 20 -4.05 -5.61 -0.27
N CYS A 21 -4.73 -4.47 -0.14
CA CYS A 21 -6.17 -4.39 -0.29
C CYS A 21 -6.61 -4.21 -1.75
N CYS A 22 -7.78 -4.77 -2.08
CA CYS A 22 -8.49 -4.53 -3.32
C CYS A 22 -9.16 -3.14 -3.34
N PRO A 23 -9.78 -2.72 -4.45
CA PRO A 23 -10.56 -1.49 -4.48
C PRO A 23 -11.67 -1.50 -3.40
N PRO A 24 -11.98 -0.35 -2.78
CA PRO A 24 -12.97 -0.18 -1.70
C PRO A 24 -14.43 -0.24 -2.20
N ILE A 25 -14.75 -1.18 -3.09
CA ILE A 25 -16.10 -1.38 -3.65
C ILE A 25 -16.97 -2.29 -2.77
N LYS A 26 -16.36 -3.03 -1.85
CA LYS A 26 -17.05 -3.92 -0.91
C LYS A 26 -17.17 -3.23 0.44
N ASN A 27 -18.22 -3.55 1.20
CA ASN A 27 -18.33 -3.13 2.59
C ASN A 27 -17.38 -3.99 3.45
N CYS A 28 -16.13 -3.54 3.62
CA CYS A 28 -15.12 -4.24 4.41
C CYS A 28 -14.28 -3.29 5.27
N PRO A 29 -13.42 -3.80 6.18
CA PRO A 29 -12.62 -2.98 7.10
C PRO A 29 -11.73 -1.91 6.46
N ILE A 30 -11.51 -1.93 5.14
CA ILE A 30 -10.79 -0.87 4.42
C ILE A 30 -11.37 0.52 4.70
N HIS A 31 -12.70 0.67 4.77
CA HIS A 31 -13.35 1.97 4.97
C HIS A 31 -12.95 2.59 6.32
N LYS A 32 -12.81 1.77 7.36
CA LYS A 32 -12.34 2.23 8.67
C LYS A 32 -10.88 2.69 8.60
N ALA A 33 -10.02 1.96 7.90
CA ALA A 33 -8.61 2.33 7.70
C ALA A 33 -8.46 3.63 6.90
N LEU A 34 -9.25 3.81 5.85
CA LEU A 34 -9.28 5.04 5.04
C LEU A 34 -9.78 6.24 5.85
N ASN A 35 -10.79 6.05 6.71
CA ASN A 35 -11.26 7.10 7.62
C ASN A 35 -10.17 7.54 8.62
N ILE A 36 -9.40 6.61 9.19
CA ILE A 36 -8.26 6.94 10.06
C ILE A 36 -7.23 7.79 9.30
N LEU A 37 -6.94 7.42 8.06
CA LEU A 37 -6.02 8.17 7.19
C LEU A 37 -6.60 9.49 6.66
N LYS A 38 -7.87 9.79 6.95
CA LYS A 38 -8.62 10.92 6.39
C LYS A 38 -8.53 10.96 4.86
N MET A 39 -8.61 9.77 4.25
CA MET A 39 -8.47 9.54 2.81
C MET A 39 -9.78 9.00 2.25
N THR A 40 -10.25 9.57 1.15
CA THR A 40 -11.44 9.07 0.44
C THR A 40 -11.12 7.79 -0.34
N PRO A 41 -12.12 6.94 -0.62
CA PRO A 41 -11.97 5.80 -1.52
C PRO A 41 -11.34 6.15 -2.88
N GLN A 42 -11.72 7.29 -3.46
CA GLN A 42 -11.24 7.77 -4.75
C GLN A 42 -9.77 8.20 -4.69
N GLU A 43 -9.35 8.90 -3.63
CA GLU A 43 -7.93 9.24 -3.41
C GLU A 43 -7.08 7.97 -3.28
N PHE A 44 -7.53 6.99 -2.49
CA PHE A 44 -6.86 5.69 -2.36
C PHE A 44 -6.71 4.98 -3.70
N ILE A 45 -7.78 4.94 -4.51
CA ILE A 45 -7.74 4.33 -5.84
C ILE A 45 -6.73 5.06 -6.73
N LYS A 46 -6.80 6.38 -6.78
CA LYS A 46 -5.90 7.21 -7.59
C LYS A 46 -4.43 7.00 -7.21
N ILE A 47 -4.12 6.89 -5.92
CA ILE A 47 -2.75 6.60 -5.44
C ILE A 47 -2.28 5.26 -5.98
N LYS A 48 -3.07 4.19 -5.80
CA LYS A 48 -2.68 2.85 -6.29
C LYS A 48 -2.54 2.81 -7.81
N GLU A 49 -3.51 3.34 -8.55
CA GLU A 49 -3.44 3.33 -10.02
C GLU A 49 -2.24 4.15 -10.55
N ASN A 50 -1.95 5.31 -9.96
CA ASN A 50 -0.79 6.09 -10.34
C ASN A 50 0.53 5.40 -9.99
N PHE A 51 0.58 4.65 -8.88
CA PHE A 51 1.72 3.81 -8.55
C PHE A 51 1.87 2.65 -9.55
N GLY A 52 0.76 2.01 -9.91
CA GLY A 52 0.73 0.96 -10.94
C GLY A 52 1.22 1.46 -12.31
N LYS A 53 0.85 2.68 -12.73
CA LYS A 53 1.33 3.27 -13.99
C LYS A 53 2.85 3.45 -14.06
N LYS A 54 3.53 3.53 -12.91
CA LYS A 54 4.96 3.83 -12.80
C LYS A 54 5.81 2.62 -12.44
N THR A 55 5.17 1.48 -12.13
CA THR A 55 5.84 0.29 -11.62
C THR A 55 5.27 -0.96 -12.25
N ARG A 56 5.97 -2.08 -12.10
CA ARG A 56 5.48 -3.36 -12.62
C ARG A 56 4.24 -3.88 -11.88
N LEU A 57 3.82 -3.26 -10.78
CA LEU A 57 2.51 -3.57 -10.17
C LEU A 57 1.33 -3.17 -11.07
N GLY A 58 1.52 -2.31 -12.08
CA GLY A 58 0.51 -2.00 -13.08
C GLY A 58 0.23 -3.14 -14.05
N GLU A 59 1.18 -4.07 -14.23
CA GLU A 59 0.95 -5.31 -14.96
C GLU A 59 -0.08 -6.17 -14.21
N GLY A 60 -0.54 -7.28 -14.81
CA GLY A 60 -1.50 -8.13 -14.14
C GLY A 60 -2.85 -8.31 -14.81
N LYS A 61 -2.95 -8.21 -16.14
CA LYS A 61 -4.25 -8.20 -16.83
C LYS A 61 -5.17 -9.40 -16.49
N ASN A 62 -4.60 -10.53 -16.07
CA ASN A 62 -5.35 -11.74 -15.70
C ASN A 62 -5.58 -11.87 -14.18
N THR A 63 -5.20 -10.88 -13.37
CA THR A 63 -5.46 -10.86 -11.93
C THR A 63 -6.82 -10.24 -11.62
N CYS A 64 -7.27 -10.35 -10.37
CA CYS A 64 -8.42 -9.58 -9.91
C CYS A 64 -8.18 -8.08 -10.18
N PHE A 65 -9.18 -7.41 -10.75
CA PHE A 65 -9.12 -5.99 -11.11
C PHE A 65 -8.02 -5.63 -12.12
N GLY A 66 -7.50 -6.61 -12.87
CA GLY A 66 -6.61 -6.41 -14.01
C GLY A 66 -5.23 -5.81 -13.70
N SER A 67 -4.83 -5.78 -12.42
CA SER A 67 -3.53 -5.26 -12.01
C SER A 67 -3.04 -5.84 -10.68
N LEU A 68 -1.74 -6.14 -10.60
CA LEU A 68 -1.04 -6.60 -9.40
C LEU A 68 -1.08 -5.58 -8.26
N VAL A 69 -1.35 -4.29 -8.55
CA VAL A 69 -1.51 -3.26 -7.52
C VAL A 69 -2.64 -3.59 -6.54
N TRP A 70 -3.66 -4.32 -7.00
CA TRP A 70 -4.82 -4.76 -6.21
C TRP A 70 -4.63 -6.12 -5.55
N CYS A 71 -3.55 -6.83 -5.89
CA CYS A 71 -3.30 -8.17 -5.38
C CYS A 71 -2.87 -8.18 -3.90
N CYS A 72 -3.21 -9.29 -3.25
CA CYS A 72 -2.93 -9.52 -1.84
C CYS A 72 -1.49 -10.00 -1.59
N LYS A 73 -1.05 -9.99 -0.32
CA LYS A 73 0.30 -10.44 0.11
C LYS A 73 0.61 -11.86 -0.35
N ILE A 74 1.87 -12.11 -0.74
CA ILE A 74 2.35 -13.38 -1.29
C ILE A 74 2.00 -14.60 -0.42
N THR A 75 2.00 -14.45 0.90
CA THR A 75 1.68 -15.51 1.88
C THR A 75 0.21 -15.96 1.87
N LYS A 76 -0.68 -15.27 1.15
CA LYS A 76 -2.04 -15.74 0.88
C LYS A 76 -2.04 -16.42 -0.50
N PRO A 77 -2.31 -17.73 -0.61
CA PRO A 77 -2.39 -18.42 -1.90
C PRO A 77 -3.41 -17.76 -2.82
N CYS A 78 -3.02 -17.49 -4.07
CA CYS A 78 -3.92 -16.88 -5.06
C CYS A 78 -3.52 -17.30 -6.48
N PRO A 79 -4.23 -18.25 -7.11
CA PRO A 79 -3.81 -18.79 -8.41
C PRO A 79 -3.70 -17.71 -9.49
N PHE A 80 -4.55 -16.68 -9.47
CA PHE A 80 -4.51 -15.59 -10.46
C PHE A 80 -3.26 -14.73 -10.33
N ARG A 81 -2.91 -14.32 -9.09
CA ARG A 81 -1.68 -13.55 -8.84
C ARG A 81 -0.46 -14.41 -9.13
N ASP A 82 -0.42 -15.63 -8.62
CA ASP A 82 0.78 -16.47 -8.66
C ASP A 82 1.11 -16.89 -10.11
N SER A 83 0.09 -17.23 -10.90
CA SER A 83 0.25 -17.51 -12.33
C SER A 83 0.66 -16.26 -13.12
N GLU A 84 0.19 -15.08 -12.72
CA GLU A 84 0.58 -13.82 -13.35
C GLU A 84 2.03 -13.47 -13.07
N LEU A 85 2.46 -13.52 -11.81
CA LEU A 85 3.84 -13.26 -11.39
C LEU A 85 4.80 -14.16 -12.16
N LEU A 86 4.48 -15.46 -12.28
CA LEU A 86 5.24 -16.40 -13.09
C LEU A 86 5.26 -15.98 -14.57
N ARG A 87 4.09 -15.65 -15.15
CA ARG A 87 3.98 -15.31 -16.57
C ARG A 87 4.79 -14.07 -16.95
N ILE A 88 4.82 -13.05 -16.09
CA ILE A 88 5.58 -11.81 -16.35
C ILE A 88 7.02 -11.90 -15.84
N GLY A 89 7.44 -13.04 -15.25
CA GLY A 89 8.78 -13.21 -14.68
C GLY A 89 9.07 -12.26 -13.50
N MET A 90 8.05 -11.90 -12.71
CA MET A 90 8.23 -11.10 -11.48
C MET A 90 8.44 -12.03 -10.29
N GLY A 91 9.59 -11.90 -9.62
CA GLY A 91 9.89 -12.65 -8.41
C GLY A 91 9.09 -12.17 -7.20
N GLU A 92 8.92 -13.05 -6.20
CA GLU A 92 8.21 -12.69 -4.95
C GLU A 92 8.87 -11.53 -4.21
N ASP A 93 10.21 -11.46 -4.23
CA ASP A 93 10.98 -10.39 -3.60
C ASP A 93 10.69 -9.02 -4.21
N GLU A 94 10.67 -8.95 -5.55
CA GLU A 94 10.34 -7.74 -6.29
C GLU A 94 8.89 -7.32 -6.01
N TYR A 95 7.94 -8.27 -6.08
CA TYR A 95 6.54 -8.00 -5.77
C TYR A 95 6.36 -7.44 -4.35
N MET A 96 7.04 -8.05 -3.37
CA MET A 96 6.94 -7.63 -1.97
C MET A 96 7.64 -6.30 -1.69
N GLU A 97 8.73 -5.98 -2.39
CA GLU A 97 9.37 -4.67 -2.28
C GLU A 97 8.51 -3.56 -2.89
N LEU A 98 7.95 -3.78 -4.09
CA LEU A 98 7.01 -2.82 -4.69
C LEU A 98 5.76 -2.62 -3.83
N LYS A 99 5.28 -3.66 -3.14
CA LYS A 99 4.17 -3.54 -2.19
C LYS A 99 4.53 -2.74 -0.94
N LYS A 100 5.79 -2.79 -0.51
CA LYS A 100 6.30 -1.96 0.58
C LYS A 100 6.36 -0.49 0.18
N GLU A 101 6.93 -0.20 -0.99
CA GLU A 101 6.95 1.16 -1.57
C GLU A 101 5.52 1.71 -1.75
N LEU A 102 4.58 0.87 -2.18
CA LEU A 102 3.18 1.25 -2.29
C LEU A 102 2.55 1.59 -0.92
N ALA A 103 2.92 0.86 0.14
CA ALA A 103 2.45 1.17 1.49
C ALA A 103 2.96 2.54 1.95
N GLU A 104 4.23 2.84 1.68
CA GLU A 104 4.82 4.16 1.96
C GLU A 104 4.11 5.26 1.16
N GLU A 105 3.85 5.03 -0.12
CA GLU A 105 3.16 6.00 -0.99
C GLU A 105 1.74 6.30 -0.49
N ILE A 106 0.98 5.27 -0.07
CA ILE A 106 -0.36 5.46 0.50
C ILE A 106 -0.30 6.30 1.78
N LEU A 107 0.60 5.97 2.71
CA LEU A 107 0.68 6.67 3.99
C LEU A 107 1.17 8.11 3.82
N LYS A 108 2.18 8.34 2.97
CA LYS A 108 2.76 9.66 2.73
C LYS A 108 1.77 10.65 2.11
N ASN A 109 0.84 10.16 1.29
CA ASN A 109 -0.20 10.98 0.64
C ASN A 109 -1.52 11.00 1.45
N SER A 110 -1.49 10.62 2.73
CA SER A 110 -2.65 10.74 3.62
C SER A 110 -2.65 12.07 4.37
N LYS A 111 -3.83 12.66 4.57
CA LYS A 111 -3.97 13.89 5.37
C LYS A 111 -3.55 13.67 6.82
N PHE A 112 -3.78 12.49 7.37
CA PHE A 112 -3.29 12.12 8.71
C PHE A 112 -1.76 12.28 8.81
N PHE A 113 -1.01 11.82 7.81
CA PHE A 113 0.44 11.92 7.83
C PHE A 113 0.91 13.38 7.68
N GLU A 114 0.26 14.17 6.83
CA GLU A 114 0.53 15.60 6.69
C GLU A 114 0.34 16.35 8.02
N GLU A 115 -0.80 16.15 8.67
CA GLU A 115 -1.12 16.74 9.97
C GLU A 115 -0.11 16.30 11.05
N ALA A 116 0.28 15.02 11.06
CA ALA A 116 1.28 14.51 12.00
C ALA A 116 2.64 15.19 11.80
N VAL A 117 3.08 15.34 10.55
CA VAL A 117 4.34 16.04 10.23
C VAL A 117 4.27 17.51 10.65
N GLU A 118 3.16 18.21 10.40
CA GLU A 118 2.96 19.59 10.83
C GLU A 118 2.96 19.74 12.36
N PHE A 119 2.34 18.79 13.07
CA PHE A 119 2.34 18.79 14.53
C PHE A 119 3.75 18.68 15.10
N PHE A 120 4.56 17.74 14.61
CA PHE A 120 5.95 17.59 15.06
C PHE A 120 6.82 18.77 14.63
N GLU A 121 6.59 19.35 13.46
CA GLU A 121 7.26 20.57 13.01
C GLU A 121 7.02 21.74 13.98
N LYS A 122 5.77 21.93 14.43
CA LYS A 122 5.41 22.92 15.47
C LYS A 122 6.09 22.66 16.83
N LYS A 123 6.50 21.42 17.10
CA LYS A 123 7.25 21.03 18.31
C LYS A 123 8.78 21.17 18.16
N GLY A 124 9.26 21.76 17.06
CA GLY A 124 10.68 22.06 16.83
C GLY A 124 11.45 20.96 16.11
N PHE A 125 10.79 19.93 15.60
CA PHE A 125 11.43 18.88 14.82
C PHE A 125 11.58 19.29 13.35
N LYS A 126 12.76 19.03 12.75
CA LYS A 126 13.00 19.34 11.33
C LYS A 126 12.15 18.44 10.41
N LYS A 127 11.32 19.05 9.56
CA LYS A 127 10.43 18.38 8.58
C LYS A 127 11.12 17.31 7.72
N LYS A 128 12.34 17.61 7.23
CA LYS A 128 13.15 16.68 6.42
C LYS A 128 13.54 15.41 7.20
N THR A 129 13.83 15.57 8.50
CA THR A 129 14.17 14.45 9.38
C THR A 129 12.93 13.63 9.73
N LEU A 130 11.79 14.28 9.97
CA LEU A 130 10.50 13.62 10.25
C LEU A 130 10.00 12.78 9.08
N LYS A 131 9.93 13.35 7.87
CA LYS A 131 9.52 12.60 6.68
C LYS A 131 10.41 11.38 6.45
N ARG A 132 11.72 11.49 6.73
CA ARG A 132 12.66 10.36 6.63
C ARG A 132 12.46 9.32 7.75
N HIS A 133 12.25 9.74 9.00
CA HIS A 133 12.12 8.81 10.13
C HIS A 133 10.75 8.15 10.22
N CYS A 134 9.66 8.90 10.02
CA CYS A 134 8.30 8.37 10.07
C CYS A 134 8.06 7.35 8.95
N LEU A 135 8.66 7.52 7.76
CA LEU A 135 8.61 6.51 6.70
C LEU A 135 9.57 5.34 6.94
N LYS A 136 10.74 5.56 7.58
CA LYS A 136 11.65 4.46 7.93
C LYS A 136 11.11 3.52 9.02
N GLN A 137 10.23 4.00 9.90
CA GLN A 137 9.56 3.14 10.89
C GLN A 137 8.37 2.35 10.31
N VAL A 138 7.98 2.63 9.07
CA VAL A 138 6.96 1.87 8.32
C VAL A 138 7.56 0.59 7.70
N ILE A 139 8.89 0.54 7.54
CA ILE A 139 9.69 -0.53 6.91
C ILE A 139 10.14 -1.59 7.90
#